data_AF-A0A2V7CUN0-F1
#
_entry.id   AF-A0A2V7CUN0-F1
#
_cell.length_a   1.000
_cell.length_b   1.000
_cell.length_c   1.000
_cell.angle_alpha   90.00
_cell.angle_beta   90.00
_cell.angle_gamma   90.00
#
_symmetry.space_group_name_H-M   'P 1'
#
loop_
_entity.id
_entity.type
_entity.pdbx_description
1 polymer ?
#
loop_
_entity_poly.entity_id
_entity_poly.type
_entity_poly.pdbx_seq_one_letter_code
_entity_poly.pdbx_strand_id
1 'polypeptide(L)'
;MKEPLSIYVLVDALGWELVRGRPFLDDLLIDKRWLVTILGYSSGAIPSLLSGRYPNQHGHWNLFYRSPAASPFRWTRPLGRLPKPLVENPVSRRVVKHLARRLSGYTGYFSIYDYPVAHLPQFDLTEKRDIYQPGGLDCPSIFD
;
A
#
# COMPACT_ATOMS: atom_id res chain seq x y z
N MET A 1 -21.20 16.27 -24.78
CA MET A 1 -21.32 14.81 -24.65
C MET A 1 -21.00 14.46 -23.21
N LYS A 2 -21.75 13.57 -22.56
CA LYS A 2 -21.36 13.07 -21.24
C LYS A 2 -20.10 12.21 -21.40
N GLU A 3 -19.13 12.41 -20.52
CA GLU A 3 -17.96 11.54 -20.48
C GLU A 3 -18.41 10.10 -20.20
N PRO A 4 -17.82 9.11 -20.89
CA PRO A 4 -18.15 7.70 -20.66
C PRO A 4 -17.71 7.30 -19.26
N LEU A 5 -18.62 6.69 -18.50
CA LEU A 5 -18.29 6.12 -17.18
C LEU A 5 -17.45 4.86 -17.38
N SER A 6 -16.23 4.87 -16.85
CA SER A 6 -15.36 3.69 -16.79
C SER A 6 -15.34 3.14 -15.37
N ILE A 7 -15.58 1.84 -15.21
CA ILE A 7 -15.55 1.14 -13.92
C ILE A 7 -14.42 0.13 -13.95
N TYR A 8 -13.54 0.20 -12.96
CA TYR A 8 -12.41 -0.72 -12.80
C TYR A 8 -12.58 -1.49 -11.48
N VAL A 9 -12.44 -2.82 -11.54
CA VAL A 9 -12.54 -3.69 -10.36
C VAL A 9 -11.21 -4.43 -10.20
N LEU A 10 -10.51 -4.16 -9.10
CA LEU A 10 -9.27 -4.84 -8.74
C LEU A 10 -9.56 -5.93 -7.73
N VAL A 11 -9.26 -7.18 -8.08
CA VAL A 11 -9.41 -8.33 -7.18
C VAL A 11 -8.04 -8.76 -6.70
N ASP A 12 -7.78 -8.61 -5.40
CA ASP A 12 -6.49 -8.97 -4.82
C ASP A 12 -6.20 -10.47 -4.98
N ALA A 13 -4.95 -10.78 -5.32
CA ALA A 13 -4.43 -12.13 -5.53
C ALA A 13 -5.19 -13.02 -6.54
N LEU A 14 -6.00 -12.45 -7.45
CA LEU A 14 -6.66 -13.21 -8.51
C LEU A 14 -5.70 -13.55 -9.65
N GLY A 15 -4.95 -14.65 -9.50
CA GLY A 15 -4.00 -15.12 -10.51
C GLY A 15 -4.66 -15.80 -11.71
N TRP A 16 -4.03 -15.68 -12.89
CA TRP A 16 -4.49 -16.32 -14.13
C TRP A 16 -4.71 -17.83 -13.99
N GLU A 17 -3.81 -18.53 -13.30
CA GLU A 17 -3.89 -19.98 -13.10
C GLU A 17 -5.11 -20.41 -12.28
N LEU A 18 -5.69 -19.51 -11.48
CA LEU A 18 -6.91 -19.79 -10.71
C LEU A 18 -8.16 -19.71 -11.58
N VAL A 19 -8.15 -18.88 -12.63
CA VAL A 19 -9.31 -18.61 -13.49
C VAL A 19 -9.24 -19.31 -14.84
N ARG A 20 -8.05 -19.67 -15.32
CA ARG A 20 -7.90 -20.30 -16.63
C ARG A 20 -8.60 -21.67 -16.62
N GLY A 21 -9.53 -21.85 -17.55
CA GLY A 21 -10.30 -23.09 -17.68
C GLY A 21 -11.36 -23.33 -16.59
N ARG A 22 -11.74 -22.30 -15.82
CA ARG A 22 -12.84 -22.39 -14.84
C ARG A 22 -13.91 -21.32 -15.13
N PRO A 23 -15.20 -21.61 -14.91
CA PRO A 23 -16.25 -20.60 -14.99
C PRO A 23 -15.97 -19.46 -14.02
N PHE A 24 -15.90 -18.23 -14.52
CA PHE A 24 -15.65 -17.04 -13.72
C PHE A 24 -16.18 -15.80 -14.45
N LEU A 25 -17.39 -15.36 -14.09
CA LEU A 25 -18.06 -14.20 -14.68
C LEU A 25 -18.12 -14.24 -16.21
N ASP A 26 -18.39 -15.42 -16.80
CA ASP A 26 -18.32 -15.65 -18.26
C ASP A 26 -19.38 -14.83 -19.02
N ASP A 27 -20.46 -14.45 -18.36
CA ASP A 27 -21.55 -13.60 -18.85
C ASP A 27 -21.20 -12.10 -18.86
N LEU A 28 -20.22 -11.69 -18.04
CA LEU A 28 -19.78 -10.30 -17.91
C LEU A 28 -18.41 -10.04 -18.57
N LEU A 29 -17.49 -11.00 -18.46
CA LEU A 29 -16.10 -10.91 -18.90
C LEU A 29 -15.86 -11.81 -20.11
N ILE A 30 -16.33 -11.34 -21.27
CA ILE A 30 -16.25 -12.08 -22.54
C ILE A 30 -14.79 -12.28 -22.98
N ASP A 31 -13.94 -11.28 -22.73
CA ASP A 31 -12.50 -11.34 -22.99
C ASP A 31 -11.72 -11.51 -21.69
N LYS A 32 -10.92 -12.58 -21.62
CA LYS A 32 -10.04 -12.86 -20.49
C LYS A 32 -8.63 -13.09 -20.99
N ARG A 33 -7.68 -12.35 -20.41
CA ARG A 33 -6.26 -12.46 -20.75
C ARG A 33 -5.43 -12.50 -19.47
N TRP A 34 -4.33 -13.22 -19.55
CA TRP A 34 -3.30 -13.16 -18.53
C TRP A 34 -2.54 -11.83 -18.64
N LEU A 35 -2.02 -11.35 -17.51
CA LEU A 35 -1.21 -10.14 -17.44
C LEU A 35 0.13 -10.47 -16.78
N VAL A 36 1.22 -9.93 -17.31
CA VAL A 36 2.51 -9.87 -16.61
C VAL A 36 2.39 -8.76 -15.57
N THR A 37 2.60 -9.10 -14.30
CA THR A 37 2.69 -8.10 -13.23
C THR A 37 4.13 -7.65 -13.03
N ILE A 38 4.30 -6.54 -12.30
CA ILE A 38 5.60 -6.09 -11.83
C ILE A 38 6.06 -6.91 -10.62
N LEU A 39 7.37 -6.99 -10.41
CA LEU A 39 7.93 -7.57 -9.21
C LEU A 39 7.54 -6.72 -7.99
N GLY A 40 6.79 -7.31 -7.05
CA GLY A 40 6.40 -6.66 -5.80
C GLY A 40 5.04 -7.10 -5.29
N TYR A 41 4.55 -6.39 -4.27
CA TYR A 41 3.20 -6.53 -3.73
C TYR A 41 2.24 -5.51 -4.37
N SER A 42 0.99 -5.49 -3.91
CA SER A 42 -0.01 -4.48 -4.29
C SER A 42 0.51 -3.04 -4.14
N SER A 43 1.38 -2.78 -3.17
CA SER A 43 2.03 -1.47 -2.96
C SER A 43 2.84 -0.98 -4.15
N GLY A 44 3.35 -1.89 -5.00
CA GLY A 44 3.98 -1.53 -6.27
C GLY A 44 3.01 -1.69 -7.44
N ALA A 45 2.33 -2.84 -7.50
CA ALA A 45 1.49 -3.23 -8.63
C ALA A 45 0.34 -2.24 -8.90
N ILE A 46 -0.34 -1.76 -7.86
CA ILE A 46 -1.47 -0.85 -8.03
C ILE A 46 -1.00 0.52 -8.51
N PRO A 47 0.01 1.19 -7.91
CA PRO A 47 0.55 2.43 -8.47
C PRO A 47 1.04 2.30 -9.92
N SER A 48 1.66 1.17 -10.29
CA SER A 48 2.06 0.94 -11.68
C SER A 48 0.85 0.78 -12.61
N LEU A 49 -0.20 0.09 -12.18
CA LEU A 49 -1.45 -0.04 -12.93
C LEU A 49 -2.13 1.32 -13.14
N LEU A 50 -2.15 2.16 -12.10
CA LEU A 50 -2.81 3.47 -12.13
C LEU A 50 -2.02 4.52 -12.90
N SER A 51 -0.69 4.44 -12.97
CA SER A 51 0.16 5.45 -13.60
C SER A 51 0.78 5.02 -14.93
N GLY A 52 0.76 3.73 -15.26
CA GLY A 52 1.50 3.16 -16.38
C GLY A 52 3.02 3.23 -16.21
N ARG A 53 3.54 3.54 -15.01
CA ARG A 53 4.97 3.69 -14.72
C ARG A 53 5.49 2.55 -13.87
N TYR A 54 6.80 2.31 -13.94
CA TYR A 54 7.47 1.31 -13.11
C TYR A 54 7.74 1.82 -11.68
N PRO A 55 7.90 0.92 -10.69
CA PRO A 55 8.21 1.25 -9.30
C PRO A 55 9.35 2.24 -9.07
N ASN A 56 10.42 2.17 -9.88
CA ASN A 56 11.55 3.10 -9.80
C ASN A 56 11.22 4.51 -10.30
N GLN A 57 10.11 4.70 -11.03
CA GLN A 57 9.67 5.98 -11.58
C GLN A 57 8.63 6.67 -10.70
N HIS A 58 7.71 5.90 -10.09
CA HIS A 58 6.72 6.45 -9.15
C HIS A 58 7.14 6.33 -7.68
N GLY A 59 8.24 5.62 -7.38
CA GLY A 59 8.81 5.49 -6.04
C GLY A 59 8.14 4.44 -5.16
N HIS A 60 7.07 3.78 -5.62
CA HIS A 60 6.39 2.74 -4.83
C HIS A 60 6.88 1.33 -5.22
N TRP A 61 7.73 0.75 -4.37
CA TRP A 61 8.17 -0.64 -4.49
C TRP A 61 7.50 -1.54 -3.45
N ASN A 62 7.83 -1.26 -2.18
CA ASN A 62 7.25 -1.90 -1.02
C ASN A 62 6.51 -0.84 -0.21
N LEU A 63 5.55 -1.26 0.58
CA LEU A 63 4.83 -0.34 1.46
C LEU A 63 5.77 0.26 2.51
N PHE A 64 6.74 -0.51 3.03
CA PHE A 64 7.79 -0.03 3.91
C PHE A 64 9.11 0.09 3.18
N TYR A 65 9.83 1.15 3.47
CA TYR A 65 11.22 1.32 3.06
C TYR A 65 12.05 1.89 4.21
N ARG A 66 13.34 1.57 4.23
CA ARG A 66 14.25 2.01 5.30
C ARG A 66 14.58 3.48 5.12
N SER A 67 14.15 4.32 6.05
CA SER A 67 14.42 5.76 6.07
C SER A 67 14.55 6.29 7.50
N PRO A 68 15.66 6.00 8.22
CA PRO A 68 15.78 6.32 9.64
C PRO A 68 15.79 7.83 9.94
N ALA A 69 16.23 8.64 8.97
CA ALA A 69 16.32 10.09 9.09
C ALA A 69 14.94 10.76 8.97
N ALA A 70 14.12 10.33 7.99
CA ALA A 70 12.81 10.88 7.72
C ALA A 70 11.65 10.06 8.31
N SER A 71 11.93 8.99 9.07
CA SER A 71 10.91 8.11 9.63
C SER A 71 9.86 8.88 10.46
N PRO A 72 8.56 8.71 10.17
CA PRO A 72 7.48 9.32 10.96
C PRO A 72 7.34 8.67 12.34
N PHE A 73 8.00 7.52 12.56
CA PHE A 73 7.87 6.72 13.77
C PHE A 73 9.01 6.97 14.77
N ARG A 74 9.86 7.99 14.57
CA ARG A 74 11.02 8.27 15.44
C ARG A 74 10.66 8.45 16.92
N TRP A 75 9.45 8.91 17.21
CA TRP A 75 8.93 9.06 18.58
C TRP A 75 8.78 7.71 19.33
N THR A 76 8.79 6.57 18.61
CA THR A 76 8.72 5.22 19.21
C THR A 76 10.08 4.70 19.70
N ARG A 77 11.20 5.38 19.40
CA ARG A 77 12.56 5.01 19.88
C ARG A 77 12.64 4.66 21.37
N PRO A 78 12.11 5.47 22.31
CA PRO A 78 12.13 5.12 23.73
C PRO A 78 11.32 3.86 24.06
N LEU A 79 10.23 3.60 23.33
CA LEU A 79 9.40 2.40 23.53
C LEU A 79 10.18 1.12 23.20
N GLY A 80 11.10 1.18 22.24
CA GLY A 80 11.97 0.04 21.90
C GLY A 80 12.91 -0.41 23.02
N ARG A 81 13.08 0.39 24.09
CA ARG A 81 13.88 0.03 25.27
C ARG A 81 13.07 -0.68 26.36
N LEU A 82 11.74 -0.67 26.26
CA LEU A 82 10.86 -1.31 27.23
C LEU A 82 10.78 -2.83 26.97
N PRO A 83 10.48 -3.65 28.00
CA PRO A 83 10.23 -5.07 27.82
C PRO A 83 9.16 -5.37 26.77
N LYS A 84 9.43 -6.33 25.88
CA LYS A 84 8.52 -6.72 24.79
C LYS A 84 7.06 -6.93 25.22
N PRO A 85 6.73 -7.58 26.36
CA PRO A 85 5.34 -7.78 26.77
C PRO A 85 4.55 -6.48 26.97
N LEU A 86 5.22 -5.38 27.33
CA LEU A 86 4.58 -4.08 27.54
C LEU A 86 4.27 -3.34 26.24
N VAL A 87 5.03 -3.61 25.17
CA VAL A 87 4.99 -2.83 23.93
C VAL A 87 4.37 -3.61 22.78
N GLU A 88 4.58 -4.92 22.74
CA GLU A 88 4.19 -5.80 21.64
C GLU A 88 2.81 -6.44 21.83
N ASN A 89 2.10 -6.12 22.92
CA ASN A 89 0.74 -6.61 23.14
C ASN A 89 -0.30 -5.88 22.24
N PRO A 90 -1.48 -6.47 22.02
CA PRO A 90 -2.50 -5.91 21.12
C PRO A 90 -2.96 -4.50 21.48
N VAL A 91 -3.01 -4.16 22.77
CA VAL A 91 -3.44 -2.84 23.25
C VAL A 91 -2.39 -1.79 22.91
N SER A 92 -1.13 -2.03 23.30
CA SER A 92 0.00 -1.14 23.00
C SER A 92 0.18 -0.96 21.51
N ARG A 93 0.08 -2.04 20.71
CA ARG A 93 0.14 -1.96 19.24
C ARG A 93 -0.98 -1.12 18.65
N ARG A 94 -2.20 -1.22 19.19
CA ARG A 94 -3.34 -0.39 18.74
C ARG A 94 -3.09 1.09 19.03
N VAL A 95 -2.57 1.41 20.21
CA VAL A 95 -2.20 2.78 20.59
C VAL A 95 -1.10 3.31 19.67
N VAL A 96 -0.03 2.54 19.46
CA VAL A 96 1.07 2.92 18.58
C VAL A 96 0.57 3.16 17.16
N LYS A 97 -0.26 2.28 16.60
CA LYS A 97 -0.88 2.45 15.28
C LYS A 97 -1.68 3.75 15.19
N HIS A 98 -2.52 4.02 16.19
CA HIS A 98 -3.37 5.21 16.19
C HIS A 98 -2.54 6.50 16.26
N LEU A 99 -1.57 6.56 17.18
CA LEU A 99 -0.66 7.70 17.30
C LEU A 99 0.19 7.86 16.05
N ALA A 100 0.73 6.78 15.51
CA ALA A 100 1.55 6.81 14.30
C ALA A 100 0.76 7.37 13.11
N ARG A 101 -0.49 6.95 12.93
CA ARG A 101 -1.38 7.50 11.89
C ARG A 101 -1.58 9.00 12.09
N ARG A 102 -1.96 9.41 13.31
CA ARG A 102 -2.24 10.82 13.63
C ARG A 102 -1.02 11.73 13.48
N LEU A 103 0.16 11.28 13.91
CA LEU A 103 1.40 12.05 13.87
C LEU A 103 2.03 12.10 12.47
N SER A 104 1.82 11.07 11.64
CA SER A 104 2.35 11.04 10.27
C SER A 104 1.64 11.98 9.29
N GLY A 105 0.36 12.26 9.54
CA GLY A 105 -0.47 13.04 8.61
C GLY A 105 -0.83 12.31 7.30
N TYR A 106 -0.62 10.99 7.23
CA TYR A 106 -0.88 10.24 6.00
C TYR A 106 -2.38 10.08 5.74
N THR A 107 -2.76 10.29 4.48
CA THR A 107 -4.14 10.17 4.00
C THR A 107 -4.38 8.87 3.22
N GLY A 108 -3.32 8.24 2.71
CA GLY A 108 -3.37 6.96 2.00
C GLY A 108 -3.52 5.74 2.90
N TYR A 109 -3.27 4.55 2.33
CA TYR A 109 -3.28 3.31 3.08
C TYR A 109 -2.26 3.32 4.23
N PHE A 110 -2.76 3.18 5.46
CA PHE A 110 -1.93 3.19 6.66
C PHE A 110 -2.07 1.88 7.45
N SER A 111 -0.99 1.10 7.48
CA SER A 111 -0.84 -0.04 8.38
C SER A 111 0.60 -0.18 8.82
N ILE A 112 0.83 -0.35 10.13
CA ILE A 112 2.14 -0.71 10.70
C ILE A 112 2.37 -2.23 10.73
N TYR A 113 1.35 -3.03 10.40
CA TYR A 113 1.35 -4.51 10.48
C TYR A 113 1.93 -5.03 11.80
N ASP A 114 2.64 -6.15 11.73
CA ASP A 114 3.29 -6.79 12.86
C ASP A 114 4.74 -6.34 13.06
N TYR A 115 5.18 -5.25 12.40
CA TYR A 115 6.52 -4.71 12.60
C TYR A 115 6.78 -4.45 14.10
N PRO A 116 7.90 -4.94 14.65
CA PRO A 116 8.22 -4.68 16.05
C PRO A 116 8.39 -3.18 16.30
N VAL A 117 7.87 -2.69 17.42
CA VAL A 117 7.87 -1.26 17.75
C VAL A 117 9.29 -0.71 17.84
N ALA A 118 10.24 -1.53 18.30
CA ALA A 118 11.66 -1.17 18.39
C ALA A 118 12.29 -0.84 17.02
N HIS A 119 11.74 -1.38 15.92
CA HIS A 119 12.27 -1.19 14.58
C HIS A 119 11.55 -0.11 13.77
N LEU A 120 10.33 0.28 14.17
CA LEU A 120 9.56 1.32 13.49
C LEU A 120 10.36 2.61 13.20
N PRO A 121 11.23 3.14 14.10
CA PRO A 121 12.03 4.34 13.82
C PRO A 121 13.00 4.25 12.63
N GLN A 122 13.20 3.05 12.08
CA GLN A 122 14.07 2.81 10.93
C GLN A 122 13.34 2.91 9.59
N PHE A 123 12.01 2.90 9.60
CA PHE A 123 11.20 2.76 8.39
C PHE A 123 10.28 3.96 8.18
N ASP A 124 9.91 4.16 6.92
CA ASP A 124 8.85 5.05 6.47
C ASP A 124 7.90 4.27 5.54
N LEU A 125 6.71 4.81 5.34
CA LEU A 125 5.70 4.29 4.44
C LEU A 125 5.76 5.02 3.11
N THR A 126 5.60 4.27 2.03
CA THR A 126 5.59 4.84 0.68
C THR A 126 4.24 5.49 0.37
N GLU A 127 3.13 4.89 0.81
CA GLU A 127 1.78 5.38 0.53
C GLU A 127 1.34 6.46 1.52
N LYS A 128 1.84 7.69 1.31
CA LYS A 128 1.56 8.85 2.17
C LYS A 128 0.22 9.51 1.83
N ARG A 129 -0.20 9.40 0.57
CA ARG A 129 -1.46 9.96 0.02
C ARG A 129 -2.33 8.85 -0.53
N ASP A 130 -3.63 9.11 -0.62
CA ASP A 130 -4.58 8.20 -1.26
C ASP A 130 -4.28 8.12 -2.77
N ILE A 131 -3.85 6.94 -3.21
CA ILE A 131 -3.47 6.68 -4.62
C ILE A 131 -4.68 6.66 -5.57
N TYR A 132 -5.91 6.67 -5.04
CA TYR A 132 -7.15 6.71 -5.81
C TYR A 132 -7.75 8.13 -5.95
N GLN A 133 -6.99 9.15 -5.59
CA GLN A 133 -7.38 10.55 -5.70
C GLN A 133 -6.42 11.32 -6.62
N PRO A 134 -6.87 12.42 -7.25
CA PRO A 134 -5.98 13.32 -7.98
C PRO A 134 -4.80 13.77 -7.10
N GLY A 135 -3.58 13.72 -7.64
CA GLY A 135 -2.36 14.03 -6.92
C GLY A 135 -1.97 13.00 -5.84
N GLY A 136 -2.54 11.80 -5.87
CA GLY A 136 -2.23 10.70 -4.96
C GLY A 136 -0.82 10.12 -5.12
N LEU A 137 -0.27 10.19 -6.33
CA LEU A 137 1.09 9.75 -6.68
C LEU A 137 1.97 10.97 -7.03
N ASP A 138 3.29 10.79 -6.98
CA ASP A 138 4.28 11.79 -7.46
C ASP A 138 4.42 11.80 -9.00
N CYS A 139 3.48 11.17 -9.69
CA CYS A 139 3.38 11.12 -11.14
C CYS A 139 1.91 11.07 -11.57
N PRO A 140 1.59 11.45 -12.82
CA PRO A 140 0.23 11.33 -13.34
C PRO A 140 -0.31 9.91 -13.25
N SER A 141 -1.59 9.80 -12.91
CA SER A 141 -2.38 8.58 -12.81
C SER A 141 -3.68 8.71 -13.61
N ILE A 142 -4.47 7.63 -13.68
CA ILE A 142 -5.81 7.65 -14.28
C ILE A 142 -6.81 8.58 -13.59
N PHE A 143 -6.45 9.12 -12.41
CA PHE A 143 -7.28 10.05 -11.64
C PHE A 143 -6.87 11.53 -11.83
N ASP A 144 -5.80 11.80 -12.59
CA ASP A 144 -5.32 13.15 -12.93
C ASP A 144 -5.74 13.57 -14.35
#